data_AF-A0A2J8A0I9-F1
#
_entry.id   AF-A0A2J8A0I9-F1
#
_cell.length_a   1.000
_cell.length_b   1.000
_cell.length_c   1.000
_cell.angle_alpha   90.00
_cell.angle_beta   90.00
_cell.angle_gamma   90.00
#
_symmetry.space_group_name_H-M   'P 1'
#
loop_
_entity.id
_entity.type
_entity.pdbx_description
1 polymer ?
#
loop_
_entity_poly.entity_id
_entity_poly.type
_entity_poly.pdbx_seq_one_letter_code
_entity_poly.pdbx_strand_id
1 'polypeptide(L)'
;MDAIRAAALRVVLKCCAQDLERIVRRASAQEEHFGLSISLISLADHEPALAEALYARPMEVLTLLDEATVQAQVEMCAAVGRQHAEQQRRQSPAGGGQPQAALPCVNVYDNVHVRLVGLPTSLDPRPMPMRPSLSRLGCAQLHQLLSINGTVVRAGPVRMWESIQVYECTRCKTQ
;
A
#
# COMPACT_ATOMS: atom_id res chain seq x y z
N MET A 1 18.95 -5.27 -5.05
CA MET A 1 17.69 -4.72 -4.51
C MET A 1 16.54 -4.83 -5.53
N ASP A 2 16.83 -4.84 -6.83
CA ASP A 2 15.81 -4.91 -7.88
C ASP A 2 14.93 -6.15 -7.83
N ALA A 3 15.50 -7.31 -7.46
CA ALA A 3 14.73 -8.55 -7.28
C ALA A 3 13.66 -8.44 -6.18
N ILE A 4 13.96 -7.74 -5.08
CA ILE A 4 13.04 -7.51 -3.96
C ILE A 4 11.94 -6.52 -4.39
N ARG A 5 12.30 -5.48 -5.15
CA ARG A 5 11.33 -4.53 -5.71
C ARG A 5 10.35 -5.23 -6.65
N ALA A 6 10.84 -6.09 -7.54
CA ALA A 6 9.97 -6.89 -8.42
C ALA A 6 9.06 -7.84 -7.63
N ALA A 7 9.57 -8.47 -6.56
CA ALA A 7 8.75 -9.30 -5.67
C ALA A 7 7.67 -8.48 -4.94
N ALA A 8 8.01 -7.29 -4.45
CA ALA A 8 7.06 -6.37 -3.81
C ALA A 8 5.89 -6.01 -4.73
N LEU A 9 6.19 -5.65 -5.98
CA LEU A 9 5.16 -5.37 -7.00
C LEU A 9 4.24 -6.57 -7.23
N ARG A 10 4.80 -7.77 -7.40
CA ARG A 10 4.02 -9.01 -7.61
C ARG A 10 3.09 -9.30 -6.44
N VAL A 11 3.57 -9.15 -5.21
CA VAL A 11 2.77 -9.38 -3.99
C VAL A 11 1.64 -8.36 -3.88
N VAL A 12 1.93 -7.08 -4.11
CA VAL A 12 0.93 -6.01 -4.04
C VAL A 12 -0.19 -6.24 -5.07
N LEU A 13 0.16 -6.56 -6.32
CA LEU A 13 -0.82 -6.85 -7.37
C LEU A 13 -1.66 -8.09 -7.06
N LYS A 14 -1.07 -9.12 -6.44
CA LYS A 14 -1.77 -10.39 -6.18
C LYS A 14 -2.63 -10.35 -4.92
N CYS A 15 -2.09 -9.84 -3.82
CA CYS A 15 -2.74 -9.83 -2.51
C CYS A 15 -3.72 -8.67 -2.35
N CYS A 16 -3.47 -7.53 -3.01
CA CYS A 16 -4.26 -6.31 -2.83
C CYS A 16 -5.02 -5.88 -4.09
N ALA A 17 -5.19 -6.75 -5.08
CA ALA A 17 -5.84 -6.42 -6.36
C ALA A 17 -7.19 -5.69 -6.18
N GLN A 18 -8.06 -6.22 -5.33
CA GLN A 18 -9.42 -5.69 -5.13
C GLN A 18 -9.41 -4.34 -4.41
N ASP A 19 -8.54 -4.17 -3.43
CA ASP A 19 -8.45 -2.91 -2.68
C ASP A 19 -7.79 -1.82 -3.51
N LEU A 20 -6.77 -2.16 -4.30
CA LEU A 20 -6.21 -1.28 -5.31
C LEU A 20 -7.29 -0.84 -6.30
N GLU A 21 -8.08 -1.77 -6.84
CA GLU A 21 -9.11 -1.45 -7.82
C GLU A 21 -10.14 -0.47 -7.26
N ARG A 22 -10.52 -0.64 -5.99
CA ARG A 22 -11.40 0.30 -5.28
C ARG A 22 -10.77 1.69 -5.14
N ILE A 23 -9.47 1.75 -4.83
CA ILE A 23 -8.74 3.02 -4.70
C ILE A 23 -8.68 3.72 -6.06
N VAL A 24 -8.25 3.02 -7.11
CA VAL A 24 -8.04 3.60 -8.45
C VAL A 24 -9.33 4.10 -9.09
N ARG A 25 -10.46 3.42 -8.84
CA ARG A 25 -11.79 3.81 -9.37
C ARG A 25 -12.41 5.01 -8.64
N ARG A 26 -11.78 5.51 -7.58
CA ARG A 26 -12.33 6.59 -6.77
C ARG A 26 -12.15 7.93 -7.49
N ALA A 27 -13.20 8.75 -7.47
CA ALA A 27 -13.25 9.99 -8.25
C ALA A 27 -12.58 11.20 -7.57
N SER A 28 -12.33 11.17 -6.25
CA SER A 28 -11.78 12.31 -5.52
C SER A 28 -10.26 12.29 -5.52
N ALA A 29 -9.63 13.32 -6.09
CA ALA A 29 -8.17 13.53 -6.09
C ALA A 29 -7.67 14.32 -4.86
N GLN A 30 -8.53 14.59 -3.88
CA GLN A 30 -8.14 15.35 -2.69
C GLN A 30 -7.52 14.42 -1.66
N GLU A 31 -6.21 14.58 -1.42
CA GLU A 31 -5.42 14.32 -0.19
C GLU A 31 -5.85 13.19 0.77
N GLU A 32 -6.56 12.17 0.29
CA GLU A 32 -7.02 11.04 1.08
C GLU A 32 -5.88 10.04 1.25
N HIS A 33 -5.58 9.69 2.50
CA HIS A 33 -4.65 8.61 2.82
C HIS A 33 -5.36 7.26 2.76
N PHE A 34 -4.84 6.35 1.94
CA PHE A 34 -5.37 4.99 1.85
C PHE A 34 -4.43 3.98 2.50
N GLY A 35 -5.00 2.95 3.11
CA GLY A 35 -4.24 1.84 3.73
C GLY A 35 -4.52 0.53 3.00
N LEU A 36 -3.49 -0.13 2.48
CA LEU A 36 -3.57 -1.46 1.90
C LEU A 36 -3.13 -2.50 2.91
N SER A 37 -4.01 -3.42 3.29
CA SER A 37 -3.68 -4.44 4.28
C SER A 37 -3.05 -5.66 3.62
N ILE A 38 -1.81 -5.97 3.96
CA ILE A 38 -1.09 -7.17 3.47
C ILE A 38 -0.88 -8.15 4.62
N SER A 39 -1.41 -9.36 4.47
CA SER A 39 -1.15 -10.46 5.40
C SER A 39 0.28 -10.95 5.26
N LEU A 40 1.04 -10.91 6.35
CA LEU A 40 2.43 -11.36 6.39
C LEU A 40 2.56 -12.87 6.13
N ILE A 41 1.56 -13.66 6.54
CA ILE A 41 1.49 -15.10 6.24
C ILE A 41 1.37 -15.29 4.73
N SER A 42 0.40 -14.61 4.09
CA SER A 42 0.21 -14.69 2.64
C SER A 42 1.40 -14.16 1.84
N LEU A 43 2.09 -13.15 2.38
CA LEU A 43 3.33 -12.63 1.79
C LEU A 43 4.45 -13.67 1.88
N ALA A 44 4.63 -14.32 3.03
CA ALA A 44 5.64 -15.37 3.21
C ALA A 44 5.38 -16.60 2.33
N ASP A 45 4.10 -16.97 2.13
CA ASP A 45 3.71 -18.08 1.26
C ASP A 45 3.97 -17.79 -0.23
N HIS A 46 3.86 -16.53 -0.66
CA HIS A 46 4.04 -16.14 -2.06
C HIS A 46 5.47 -15.73 -2.41
N GLU A 47 6.12 -14.94 -1.57
CA GLU A 47 7.47 -14.42 -1.79
C GLU A 47 8.27 -14.52 -0.47
N PRO A 48 8.84 -15.69 -0.13
CA PRO A 48 9.55 -15.89 1.12
C PRO A 48 10.80 -15.01 1.25
N ALA A 49 11.47 -14.72 0.13
CA ALA A 49 12.64 -13.83 0.12
C ALA A 49 12.27 -12.38 0.51
N LEU A 50 11.07 -11.92 0.16
CA LEU A 50 10.57 -10.61 0.57
C LEU A 50 10.23 -10.61 2.06
N ALA A 51 9.63 -11.69 2.58
CA ALA A 51 9.34 -11.84 4.01
C ALA A 51 10.62 -11.84 4.85
N GLU A 52 11.66 -12.57 4.43
CA GLU A 52 12.95 -12.60 5.11
C GLU A 52 13.62 -11.21 5.10
N ALA A 53 13.61 -10.52 3.96
CA ALA A 53 14.14 -9.16 3.84
C ALA A 53 13.39 -8.19 4.76
N LEU A 54 12.05 -8.33 4.84
CA LEU A 54 11.19 -7.53 5.70
C LEU A 54 11.51 -7.76 7.20
N TYR A 55 11.91 -8.98 7.58
CA TYR A 55 12.35 -9.27 8.93
C TYR A 55 13.73 -8.71 9.26
N ALA A 56 14.66 -8.70 8.30
CA ALA A 56 16.00 -8.19 8.52
C ALA A 56 16.05 -6.65 8.50
N ARG A 57 15.30 -6.01 7.60
CA ARG A 57 15.38 -4.56 7.32
C ARG A 57 13.98 -3.98 7.04
N PRO A 58 13.11 -3.88 8.06
CA PRO A 58 11.73 -3.53 7.83
C PRO A 58 11.55 -2.12 7.28
N MET A 59 12.33 -1.14 7.72
CA MET A 59 12.21 0.23 7.22
C MET A 59 12.48 0.34 5.72
N GLU A 60 13.56 -0.29 5.24
CA GLU A 60 13.90 -0.27 3.81
C GLU A 60 12.89 -1.04 2.96
N VAL A 61 12.37 -2.16 3.46
CA VAL A 61 11.41 -2.97 2.68
C VAL A 61 10.02 -2.35 2.69
N LEU A 62 9.61 -1.70 3.78
CA LEU A 62 8.34 -0.98 3.84
C LEU A 62 8.30 0.20 2.86
N THR A 63 9.39 0.97 2.74
CA THR A 63 9.44 2.05 1.75
C THR A 63 9.39 1.51 0.32
N LEU A 64 10.06 0.38 0.04
CA LEU A 64 9.97 -0.29 -1.26
C LEU A 64 8.56 -0.82 -1.54
N LEU A 65 7.85 -1.28 -0.52
CA LEU A 65 6.45 -1.71 -0.65
C LEU A 65 5.54 -0.53 -0.98
N ASP A 66 5.70 0.61 -0.30
CA ASP A 66 4.94 1.83 -0.59
C ASP A 66 5.21 2.32 -2.02
N GLU A 67 6.48 2.37 -2.46
CA GLU A 67 6.84 2.66 -3.86
C GLU A 67 6.19 1.67 -4.85
N ALA A 68 6.19 0.38 -4.51
CA ALA A 68 5.58 -0.66 -5.34
C ALA A 68 4.05 -0.50 -5.41
N THR A 69 3.38 0.11 -4.42
CA THR A 69 1.94 0.38 -4.50
C THR A 69 1.61 1.41 -5.58
N VAL A 70 2.43 2.45 -5.71
CA VAL A 70 2.26 3.47 -6.77
C VAL A 70 2.46 2.82 -8.14
N GLN A 71 3.49 1.99 -8.29
CA GLN A 71 3.73 1.24 -9.53
C GLN A 71 2.57 0.28 -9.86
N ALA A 72 2.06 -0.44 -8.87
CA ALA A 72 0.92 -1.34 -9.04
C ALA A 72 -0.35 -0.60 -9.47
N GLN A 73 -0.58 0.60 -8.93
CA GLN A 73 -1.67 1.47 -9.39
C GLN A 73 -1.49 1.80 -10.87
N VAL A 74 -0.32 2.30 -11.29
CA VAL A 74 -0.04 2.63 -12.71
C VAL A 74 -0.28 1.45 -13.64
N GLU A 75 0.17 0.24 -13.28
CA GLU A 75 -0.04 -0.96 -14.10
C GLU A 75 -1.52 -1.33 -14.22
N MET A 76 -2.26 -1.24 -13.11
CA MET A 76 -3.68 -1.56 -13.10
C MET A 76 -4.51 -0.49 -13.82
N CYS A 77 -4.15 0.79 -13.68
CA CYS A 77 -4.69 1.91 -14.46
C CYS A 77 -4.56 1.64 -15.96
N ALA A 78 -3.35 1.24 -16.40
CA ALA A 78 -3.08 0.90 -17.80
C ALA A 78 -3.86 -0.34 -18.26
N ALA A 79 -4.03 -1.35 -17.40
CA ALA A 79 -4.81 -2.55 -17.70
C ALA A 79 -6.30 -2.26 -17.89
N VAL A 80 -6.89 -1.46 -17.00
CA VAL A 80 -8.29 -1.03 -17.08
C VAL A 80 -8.51 -0.18 -18.34
N GLY A 81 -7.60 0.74 -18.65
CA GLY A 81 -7.66 1.53 -19.89
C GLY A 81 -7.69 0.67 -21.17
N ARG A 82 -6.88 -0.40 -21.22
CA ARG A 82 -6.87 -1.35 -22.35
C ARG A 82 -8.20 -2.10 -22.48
N GLN A 83 -8.78 -2.55 -21.37
CA GLN A 83 -10.07 -3.28 -21.38
C GLN A 83 -11.22 -2.40 -21.89
N HIS A 84 -11.27 -1.13 -21.46
CA HIS A 84 -12.28 -0.19 -21.96
C HIS A 84 -12.11 0.13 -23.45
N ALA A 85 -10.87 0.31 -23.93
CA ALA A 85 -10.62 0.54 -25.35
C ALA A 85 -11.06 -0.64 -26.22
N GLU A 86 -10.86 -1.87 -25.76
CA GLU A 86 -11.33 -3.07 -26.47
C GLU A 86 -12.86 -3.23 -26.41
N GLN A 87 -13.48 -2.94 -25.28
CA GLN A 87 -14.93 -3.03 -25.10
C GLN A 87 -15.66 -1.97 -25.94
N GLN A 88 -15.13 -0.75 -26.07
CA GLN A 88 -15.64 0.29 -26.97
C GLN A 88 -15.53 -0.12 -28.45
N ARG A 89 -14.43 -0.78 -28.85
CA ARG A 89 -14.26 -1.30 -30.22
C ARG A 89 -15.28 -2.39 -30.56
N ARG A 90 -15.63 -3.25 -29.61
CA ARG A 90 -16.64 -4.31 -29.81
C ARG A 90 -18.08 -3.80 -29.77
N GLN A 91 -18.36 -2.66 -29.11
CA GLN A 91 -19.70 -2.08 -28.98
C GLN A 91 -20.06 -1.02 -30.04
N SER A 92 -19.19 -0.73 -31.02
CA SER A 92 -19.52 0.18 -32.13
C SER A 92 -19.85 -0.56 -33.44
N PRO A 93 -21.08 -1.07 -33.64
CA PRO A 93 -21.65 -1.22 -34.97
C PRO A 93 -22.44 0.05 -35.31
N ALA A 94 -21.97 0.78 -36.32
CA ALA A 94 -22.73 1.73 -37.15
C ALA A 94 -23.92 2.49 -36.49
N GLY A 95 -23.63 3.60 -35.83
CA GLY A 95 -24.68 4.54 -35.41
C GLY A 95 -24.08 5.81 -34.81
N GLY A 96 -24.15 6.92 -35.54
CA GLY A 96 -23.63 8.22 -35.11
C GLY A 96 -24.34 8.74 -33.87
N GLY A 97 -23.66 8.65 -32.73
CA GLY A 97 -24.01 9.32 -31.48
C GLY A 97 -22.72 9.76 -30.80
N GLN A 98 -22.66 10.99 -30.32
CA GLN A 98 -21.49 11.54 -29.63
C GLN A 98 -21.01 10.60 -28.52
N PRO A 99 -19.73 10.20 -28.50
CA PRO A 99 -19.21 9.35 -27.43
C PRO A 99 -18.94 10.24 -26.20
N GLN A 100 -19.95 10.44 -25.37
CA GLN A 100 -19.74 10.80 -23.97
C GLN A 100 -19.74 9.53 -23.10
N ALA A 101 -18.90 8.56 -23.46
CA ALA A 101 -18.51 7.53 -22.50
C ALA A 101 -17.45 8.19 -21.61
N ALA A 102 -17.89 8.71 -20.46
CA ALA A 102 -16.99 9.21 -19.43
C ALA A 102 -15.85 8.20 -19.25
N LEU A 103 -14.61 8.61 -19.52
CA LEU A 103 -13.46 7.81 -19.14
C LEU A 103 -13.64 7.48 -17.65
N PRO A 104 -13.56 6.19 -17.23
CA PRO A 104 -13.51 5.91 -15.81
C PRO A 104 -12.33 6.71 -15.25
N CYS A 105 -12.61 7.56 -14.26
CA CYS A 105 -11.59 8.34 -13.59
C CYS A 105 -10.65 7.35 -12.91
N VAL A 106 -9.50 7.14 -13.53
CA VAL A 106 -8.46 6.22 -13.11
C VAL A 106 -7.36 7.10 -12.54
N ASN A 107 -7.39 7.27 -11.22
CA ASN A 107 -6.50 8.17 -10.51
C ASN A 107 -5.36 7.38 -9.89
N VAL A 108 -4.16 7.94 -9.94
CA VAL A 108 -2.99 7.45 -9.20
C VAL A 108 -2.84 8.32 -7.96
N TYR A 109 -2.76 7.68 -6.81
CA TYR A 109 -2.63 8.33 -5.51
C TYR A 109 -1.26 8.05 -4.91
N ASP A 110 -0.59 9.12 -4.48
CA ASP A 110 0.72 9.04 -3.82
C ASP A 110 0.59 8.66 -2.32
N ASN A 111 -0.56 8.94 -1.71
CA ASN A 111 -0.83 8.78 -0.28
C ASN A 111 -1.33 7.37 0.10
N VAL A 112 -0.79 6.31 -0.51
CA VAL A 112 -1.17 4.93 -0.24
C VAL A 112 -0.10 4.23 0.59
N HIS A 113 -0.49 3.70 1.75
CA HIS A 113 0.41 3.09 2.72
C HIS A 113 0.13 1.61 2.89
N VAL A 114 1.18 0.79 2.91
CA VAL A 114 1.04 -0.64 3.21
C VAL A 114 0.93 -0.86 4.73
N ARG A 115 -0.08 -1.63 5.13
CA ARG A 115 -0.34 -2.05 6.50
C ARG A 115 -0.13 -3.55 6.62
N LEU A 116 0.89 -3.95 7.36
CA LEU A 116 1.14 -5.36 7.62
C LEU A 116 0.15 -5.88 8.67
N VAL A 117 -0.57 -6.94 8.32
CA VAL A 117 -1.50 -7.63 9.22
C VAL A 117 -1.06 -9.09 9.38
N GLY A 118 -1.48 -9.72 10.48
CA GLY A 118 -1.24 -11.15 10.67
C GLY A 118 0.24 -11.51 10.72
N LEU A 119 1.04 -10.78 11.49
CA LEU A 119 2.36 -11.29 11.92
C LEU A 119 2.15 -12.71 12.48
N PRO A 120 2.96 -13.71 12.07
CA PRO A 120 2.78 -15.09 12.53
C PRO A 120 2.79 -15.11 14.06
N THR A 121 1.60 -15.34 14.61
CA THR A 121 1.28 -15.24 16.04
C THR A 121 1.05 -16.61 16.66
N SER A 122 1.27 -17.70 15.92
CA SER A 122 0.91 -19.03 16.36
C SER A 122 1.88 -20.06 15.79
N LEU A 123 2.72 -20.65 16.65
CA LEU A 123 2.95 -22.11 16.77
C LEU A 123 4.25 -22.49 17.49
N ASP A 124 5.19 -21.57 17.76
CA ASP A 124 6.47 -21.94 18.38
C ASP A 124 6.51 -21.61 19.90
N PRO A 125 6.71 -22.59 20.81
CA PRO A 125 6.70 -22.40 22.27
C PRO A 125 7.90 -21.62 22.84
N ARG A 126 8.76 -21.03 21.99
CA ARG A 126 9.91 -20.21 22.43
C ARG A 126 9.62 -18.72 22.25
N PRO A 127 10.09 -17.84 23.15
CA PRO A 127 9.87 -16.39 23.04
C PRO A 127 10.56 -15.86 21.78
N MET A 128 9.79 -15.64 20.72
CA MET A 128 10.29 -15.04 19.49
C MET A 128 10.68 -13.58 19.71
N PRO A 129 11.73 -13.08 19.01
CA PRO A 129 12.15 -11.67 19.05
C PRO A 129 11.02 -10.70 18.65
N MET A 130 10.02 -11.17 17.90
CA MET A 130 8.89 -10.37 17.41
C MET A 130 7.72 -10.22 18.39
N ARG A 131 7.70 -10.95 19.51
CA ARG A 131 6.62 -10.85 20.52
C ARG A 131 7.16 -10.78 21.94
N PRO A 132 8.02 -9.78 22.24
CA PRO A 132 8.41 -9.53 23.62
C PRO A 132 7.18 -9.11 24.43
N SER A 133 7.12 -9.51 25.69
CA SER A 133 6.24 -8.83 26.64
C SER A 133 6.68 -7.37 26.77
N LEU A 134 5.76 -6.47 27.13
CA LEU A 134 6.08 -5.04 27.28
C LEU A 134 7.29 -4.81 28.20
N SER A 135 7.41 -5.61 29.27
CA SER A 135 8.53 -5.57 30.23
C SER A 135 9.89 -5.98 29.65
N ARG A 136 9.92 -6.60 28.46
CA ARG A 136 11.12 -7.09 27.79
C ARG A 136 11.53 -6.25 26.58
N LEU A 137 10.80 -5.17 26.29
CA LEU A 137 11.19 -4.21 25.26
C LEU A 137 12.43 -3.44 25.74
N GLY A 138 13.45 -3.40 24.89
CA GLY A 138 14.67 -2.65 25.12
C GLY A 138 15.32 -2.23 23.81
N CYS A 139 16.59 -1.82 23.86
CA CYS A 139 17.30 -1.33 22.69
C CYS A 139 17.56 -2.40 21.62
N ALA A 140 17.53 -3.69 22.00
CA ALA A 140 17.78 -4.80 21.09
C ALA A 140 16.69 -4.98 20.02
N GLN A 141 15.49 -4.45 20.26
CA GLN A 141 14.35 -4.54 19.35
C GLN A 141 14.14 -3.27 18.53
N LEU A 142 15.08 -2.31 18.59
CA LEU A 142 15.05 -1.15 17.71
C LEU A 142 15.11 -1.59 16.24
N HIS A 143 14.31 -0.94 15.41
CA HIS A 143 14.19 -1.24 13.97
C HIS A 143 13.72 -2.67 13.63
N GLN A 144 13.06 -3.38 14.56
CA GLN A 144 12.43 -4.67 14.28
C GLN A 144 10.90 -4.55 14.22
N LEU A 145 10.25 -5.42 13.46
CA LEU A 145 8.79 -5.55 13.50
C LEU A 145 8.38 -6.34 14.75
N LEU A 146 7.46 -5.78 15.52
CA LEU A 146 6.99 -6.35 16.78
C LEU A 146 5.47 -6.42 16.78
N SER A 147 4.93 -7.50 17.35
CA SER A 147 3.53 -7.63 17.71
C SER A 147 3.42 -7.53 19.23
N ILE A 148 2.86 -6.42 19.70
CA ILE A 148 2.67 -6.14 21.12
C ILE A 148 1.19 -6.36 21.45
N ASN A 149 0.94 -7.25 22.40
CA ASN A 149 -0.39 -7.47 22.96
C ASN A 149 -0.51 -6.70 24.27
N GLY A 150 -1.60 -5.96 24.44
CA GLY A 150 -1.87 -5.23 25.67
C GLY A 150 -3.27 -4.65 25.72
N THR A 151 -3.67 -4.22 26.91
CA THR A 151 -4.92 -3.50 27.13
C THR A 151 -4.68 -2.01 26.93
N VAL A 152 -5.48 -1.36 26.09
CA VAL A 152 -5.42 0.09 25.89
C VAL A 152 -6.09 0.77 27.08
N VAL A 153 -5.35 1.62 27.81
CA VAL A 153 -5.86 2.39 28.95
C VAL A 153 -5.50 3.86 28.74
N ARG A 154 -6.48 4.76 28.86
CA ARG A 154 -6.37 6.23 28.62
C ARG A 154 -6.09 6.61 27.15
N ALA A 155 -7.11 6.50 26.30
CA ALA A 155 -7.06 7.12 24.98
C ALA A 155 -7.21 8.65 25.11
N GLY A 156 -6.35 9.41 24.43
CA GLY A 156 -6.49 10.85 24.28
C GLY A 156 -7.41 11.23 23.12
N PRO A 157 -7.81 12.51 22.99
CA PRO A 157 -8.56 12.97 21.83
C PRO A 157 -7.72 12.87 20.54
N VAL A 158 -8.40 12.68 19.41
CA VAL A 158 -7.76 12.70 18.08
C VAL A 158 -7.14 14.06 17.84
N ARG A 159 -5.86 14.08 17.44
CA ARG A 159 -5.12 15.28 17.06
C ARG A 159 -4.83 15.24 15.57
N MET A 160 -4.94 16.39 14.91
CA MET A 160 -4.50 16.56 13.54
C MET A 160 -2.97 16.61 13.51
N TRP A 161 -2.36 15.76 12.69
CA TRP A 161 -0.92 15.78 12.41
C TRP A 161 -0.74 16.27 10.98
N GLU A 162 0.23 17.16 10.78
CA GLU A 162 0.60 17.64 9.46
C GLU A 162 1.39 16.53 8.73
N SER A 163 0.93 16.18 7.52
CA SER A 163 1.60 15.17 6.68
C SER A 163 2.54 15.81 5.66
N ILE A 164 2.11 16.90 5.02
CA ILE A 164 2.84 17.62 3.97
C ILE A 164 2.68 19.11 4.21
N GLN A 165 3.78 19.84 4.08
CA GLN A 165 3.78 21.30 4.12
C GLN A 165 4.26 21.84 2.77
N VAL A 166 3.36 22.48 2.03
CA VAL A 166 3.68 23.11 0.75
C VAL A 166 4.05 24.57 1.00
N TYR A 167 5.24 24.95 0.56
CA TYR A 167 5.74 26.32 0.70
C TYR A 167 5.70 27.01 -0.65
N GLU A 168 5.09 28.20 -0.72
CA GLU A 168 5.12 29.05 -1.91
C GLU A 168 6.05 30.25 -1.71
N CYS A 169 6.87 30.54 -2.73
CA CYS A 169 7.71 31.72 -2.69
C CYS A 169 6.87 32.99 -2.92
N THR A 170 6.84 33.89 -1.94
CA THR A 170 6.12 35.17 -2.01
C THR A 170 6.58 36.09 -3.15
N ARG A 171 7.84 35.95 -3.60
CA ARG A 171 8.40 36.75 -4.71
C ARG A 171 8.11 36.16 -6.09
N CYS A 172 8.14 34.84 -6.22
CA CYS A 172 8.13 34.17 -7.52
C CYS A 172 6.77 33.55 -7.87
N LYS A 173 5.88 33.36 -6.89
CA LYS A 173 4.54 32.74 -7.02
C LYS A 173 4.49 31.48 -7.91
N THR A 174 5.59 30.75 -7.96
CA THR A 174 5.73 29.52 -8.72
C THR A 174 5.90 28.39 -7.72
N GLN A 175 5.09 27.34 -7.91
CA GLN A 175 5.22 26.06 -7.22
C GLN A 175 6.42 25.29 -7.76
#